data_AF-A0ABD0P4U3-F1
#
_entry.id   AF-A0ABD0P4U3-F1
#
_cell.length_a   1.000
_cell.length_b   1.000
_cell.length_c   1.000
_cell.angle_alpha   90.00
_cell.angle_beta   90.00
_cell.angle_gamma   90.00
#
_symmetry.space_group_name_H-M   'P 1'
#
loop_
_entity.id
_entity.type
_entity.pdbx_description
1 polymer ?
#
loop_
_entity_poly.entity_id
_entity_poly.type
_entity_poly.pdbx_seq_one_letter_code
_entity_poly.pdbx_strand_id
1 'polypeptide(L)'
;MRNQKYKERDPNKLLKTSKDVIMKLAELAFKQLMKGNVMFYEEDLIESGIDVTDASVYSGIYTEIFKEESVIYQRKVFCFIHLSFQEFLAAFFVFYSHVVKNNELLKLFLNEKYQWYTWEFSLYELLKAAVDKSLQSGNGYLDLFLRFLLGVSLESNQRLLWDLLTRTVNSSKPINKITRYIKDKLKADEGLSADRCINLFLCLLEMKDQTLYIEIQEFVKSENHSAKKLSLSHCSTIAYMLQISEEDLDMFDLKKYNTSDEGIGGD
;
A
#
# COMPACT_ATOMS: atom_id res chain seq x y z
N MET A 1 20.19 -52.29 11.58
CA MET A 1 19.60 -51.15 10.85
C MET A 1 18.73 -50.34 11.79
N ARG A 2 19.21 -49.21 12.30
CA ARG A 2 18.38 -48.22 13.03
C ARG A 2 19.05 -46.85 12.96
N ASN A 3 18.19 -45.83 12.81
CA ASN A 3 18.38 -44.42 13.13
C ASN A 3 18.97 -43.50 12.04
N GLN A 4 18.12 -43.05 11.11
CA GLN A 4 18.17 -41.65 10.69
C GLN A 4 17.25 -40.86 11.63
N LYS A 5 17.85 -40.30 12.68
CA LYS A 5 17.22 -39.31 13.55
C LYS A 5 16.88 -38.08 12.71
N TYR A 6 15.61 -37.70 12.69
CA TYR A 6 15.21 -36.34 12.36
C TYR A 6 16.01 -35.40 13.28
N LYS A 7 16.95 -34.64 12.71
CA LYS A 7 17.56 -33.50 13.40
C LYS A 7 16.43 -32.49 13.61
N GLU A 8 15.89 -32.43 14.83
CA GLU A 8 15.06 -31.31 15.27
C GLU A 8 15.83 -30.03 14.98
N ARG A 9 15.39 -29.26 13.97
CA ARG A 9 15.89 -27.91 13.73
C ARG A 9 15.33 -27.04 14.83
N ASP A 10 16.19 -26.31 15.53
CA ASP A 10 15.80 -25.33 16.54
C ASP A 10 14.77 -24.34 15.95
N PRO A 11 13.52 -24.31 16.46
CA PRO A 11 12.46 -23.44 15.97
C PRO A 11 12.86 -21.96 15.99
N ASN A 12 13.65 -21.53 16.99
CA ASN A 12 14.10 -20.14 17.11
C ASN A 12 15.10 -19.76 16.02
N LYS A 13 15.95 -20.72 15.63
CA LYS A 13 16.89 -20.52 14.52
C LYS A 13 16.15 -20.42 13.18
N LEU A 14 15.12 -21.23 13.00
CA LEU A 14 14.29 -21.21 11.79
C LEU A 14 13.51 -19.89 11.66
N LEU A 15 12.88 -19.41 12.73
CA LEU A 15 12.23 -18.09 12.79
C LEU A 15 13.17 -16.94 12.43
N LYS A 16 14.39 -16.95 12.99
CA LYS A 16 15.40 -15.91 12.72
C LYS A 16 15.84 -15.91 11.25
N THR A 17 16.00 -17.09 10.65
CA THR A 17 16.32 -17.22 9.22
C THR A 17 15.15 -16.77 8.34
N SER A 18 13.91 -17.14 8.67
CA SER A 18 12.73 -16.71 7.91
C SER A 18 12.53 -15.19 7.97
N LYS A 19 12.77 -14.58 9.12
CA LYS A 19 12.71 -13.12 9.28
C LYS A 19 13.74 -12.40 8.42
N ASP A 20 14.98 -12.87 8.40
CA ASP A 20 16.05 -12.29 7.56
C ASP A 20 15.67 -12.35 6.07
N VAL A 21 15.16 -13.49 5.61
CA VAL A 21 14.70 -13.68 4.23
C VAL A 21 13.55 -12.72 3.89
N ILE A 22 12.52 -12.64 4.74
CA ILE A 22 11.39 -11.73 4.52
C ILE A 22 11.86 -10.27 4.48
N MET A 23 12.81 -9.88 5.33
CA MET A 23 13.32 -8.50 5.33
C MET A 23 14.09 -8.16 4.06
N LYS A 24 14.92 -9.06 3.54
CA LYS A 24 15.61 -8.87 2.26
C LYS A 24 14.65 -8.77 1.08
N LEU A 25 13.62 -9.61 1.08
CA LEU A 25 12.54 -9.55 0.09
C LEU A 25 11.77 -8.23 0.17
N ALA A 26 11.48 -7.75 1.37
CA ALA A 26 10.80 -6.49 1.61
C ALA A 26 11.65 -5.28 1.17
N GLU A 27 12.96 -5.32 1.40
CA GLU A 27 13.90 -4.32 0.89
C GLU A 27 13.94 -4.29 -0.64
N LEU A 28 14.08 -5.46 -1.28
CA LEU A 28 14.03 -5.59 -2.73
C LEU A 28 12.72 -5.02 -3.28
N ALA A 29 11.58 -5.43 -2.73
CA ALA A 29 10.26 -4.98 -3.16
C ALA A 29 10.15 -3.45 -3.09
N PHE A 30 10.64 -2.86 -1.99
CA PHE A 30 10.70 -1.40 -1.82
C PHE A 30 11.59 -0.73 -2.88
N LYS A 31 12.83 -1.20 -3.07
CA LYS A 31 13.77 -0.61 -4.04
C LYS A 31 13.19 -0.66 -5.45
N GLN A 32 12.64 -1.81 -5.86
CA GLN A 32 12.08 -1.98 -7.19
C GLN A 32 10.79 -1.17 -7.38
N LEU A 33 9.92 -1.11 -6.37
CA LEU A 33 8.73 -0.25 -6.42
C LEU A 33 9.13 1.23 -6.56
N MET A 34 10.11 1.71 -5.79
CA MET A 34 10.56 3.11 -5.89
C MET A 34 11.20 3.44 -7.24
N LYS A 35 11.83 2.47 -7.90
CA LYS A 35 12.34 2.58 -9.28
C LYS A 35 11.24 2.48 -10.34
N GLY A 36 10.03 2.04 -9.99
CA GLY A 36 8.94 1.77 -10.94
C GLY A 36 9.11 0.45 -11.71
N ASN A 37 9.95 -0.46 -11.19
CA ASN A 37 10.28 -1.72 -11.82
C ASN A 37 9.33 -2.83 -11.38
N VAL A 38 8.74 -3.51 -12.36
CA VAL A 38 8.00 -4.77 -12.16
C VAL A 38 8.92 -5.98 -12.33
N MET A 39 9.93 -5.85 -13.19
CA MET A 39 10.94 -6.86 -13.48
C MET A 39 12.31 -6.34 -13.07
N PHE A 40 13.16 -7.23 -12.56
CA PHE A 40 14.51 -6.93 -12.09
C PHE A 40 15.44 -8.11 -12.39
N TYR A 41 16.74 -7.89 -12.21
CA TYR A 41 17.77 -8.84 -12.59
C TYR A 41 18.49 -9.42 -11.37
N GLU A 42 19.40 -10.36 -11.63
CA GLU A 42 20.24 -10.97 -10.60
C GLU A 42 21.05 -9.92 -9.82
N GLU A 43 21.51 -8.86 -10.48
CA GLU A 43 22.25 -7.78 -9.83
C GLU A 43 21.42 -7.07 -8.76
N ASP A 44 20.12 -6.89 -8.99
CA ASP A 44 19.20 -6.28 -8.02
C ASP A 44 18.97 -7.19 -6.80
N LEU A 45 18.95 -8.52 -7.00
CA LEU A 45 18.86 -9.50 -5.91
C LEU A 45 20.12 -9.44 -5.03
N ILE A 46 21.29 -9.42 -5.66
CA ILE A 46 22.58 -9.32 -4.97
C ILE A 46 22.68 -8.01 -4.19
N GLU A 47 22.22 -6.88 -4.76
CA GLU A 47 22.19 -5.57 -4.10
C GLU A 47 21.30 -5.56 -2.83
N SER A 48 20.29 -6.43 -2.79
CA SER A 48 19.44 -6.66 -1.60
C SER A 48 19.91 -7.83 -0.73
N GLY A 49 21.13 -8.35 -0.96
CA GLY A 49 21.72 -9.42 -0.15
C GLY A 49 21.06 -10.79 -0.33
N ILE A 50 20.42 -11.02 -1.47
CA ILE A 50 19.81 -12.29 -1.88
C ILE A 50 20.78 -12.99 -2.84
N ASP A 51 21.36 -14.10 -2.38
CA ASP A 51 22.27 -14.91 -3.17
C ASP A 51 21.51 -15.98 -3.96
N VAL A 52 21.36 -15.77 -5.28
CA VAL A 52 20.66 -16.71 -6.16
C VAL A 52 21.38 -18.06 -6.33
N THR A 53 22.61 -18.20 -5.83
CA THR A 53 23.34 -19.48 -5.80
C THR A 53 23.07 -20.30 -4.54
N ASP A 54 22.45 -19.68 -3.52
CA ASP A 54 22.04 -20.39 -2.30
C ASP A 54 20.84 -21.30 -2.60
N ALA A 55 20.95 -22.59 -2.26
CA ALA A 55 19.85 -23.54 -2.36
C ALA A 55 18.62 -23.12 -1.53
N SER A 56 18.81 -22.24 -0.52
CA SER A 56 17.72 -21.64 0.25
C SER A 56 16.86 -20.66 -0.58
N VAL A 57 17.45 -20.05 -1.63
CA VAL A 57 16.75 -19.19 -2.60
C VAL A 57 15.97 -19.99 -3.63
N TYR A 58 16.24 -21.30 -3.77
CA TYR A 58 15.36 -22.22 -4.51
C TYR A 58 14.43 -23.02 -3.57
N SER A 59 14.28 -22.59 -2.32
CA SER A 59 13.24 -23.13 -1.43
C SER A 59 11.84 -22.67 -1.85
N GLY A 60 10.81 -23.39 -1.39
CA GLY A 60 9.41 -23.16 -1.75
C GLY A 60 8.93 -21.70 -1.64
N ILE A 61 9.44 -20.95 -0.66
CA ILE A 61 9.08 -19.54 -0.43
C ILE A 61 9.49 -18.67 -1.62
N TYR A 62 10.68 -18.87 -2.18
CA TYR A 62 11.15 -18.06 -3.29
C TYR A 62 10.49 -18.45 -4.61
N THR A 63 10.19 -19.74 -4.82
CA THR A 63 9.41 -20.19 -5.99
C THR A 63 7.95 -19.76 -5.93
N GLU A 64 7.41 -19.51 -4.73
CA GLU A 64 6.07 -18.93 -4.52
C GLU A 64 6.08 -17.39 -4.55
N ILE A 65 7.25 -16.75 -4.53
CA ILE A 65 7.37 -15.29 -4.51
C ILE A 65 7.90 -14.73 -5.82
N PHE A 66 8.78 -15.44 -6.52
CA PHE A 66 9.35 -15.02 -7.78
C PHE A 66 8.97 -15.91 -8.95
N LYS A 67 8.81 -15.25 -10.10
CA LYS A 67 8.82 -15.90 -11.41
C LYS A 67 10.16 -15.63 -12.08
N GLU A 68 10.90 -16.70 -12.39
CA GLU A 68 12.09 -16.63 -13.24
C GLU A 68 11.66 -16.85 -14.69
N GLU A 69 12.00 -15.90 -15.55
CA GLU A 69 11.77 -15.97 -16.99
C GLU A 69 13.13 -15.88 -17.71
N SER A 70 13.32 -16.72 -18.72
CA SER A 70 14.49 -16.63 -19.61
C SER A 70 14.10 -15.86 -20.85
N VAL A 71 14.67 -14.66 -21.02
CA VAL A 71 14.40 -13.79 -22.18
C VAL A 71 15.55 -13.96 -23.20
N ILE A 72 15.44 -13.25 -24.33
CA ILE A 72 16.45 -13.17 -25.39
C ILE A 72 17.85 -13.04 -24.77
N TYR A 73 18.80 -13.88 -25.22
CA TYR A 73 20.19 -14.00 -24.72
C TYR A 73 20.39 -14.73 -23.39
N GLN A 74 19.43 -15.54 -22.92
CA GLN A 74 19.55 -16.36 -21.70
C GLN A 74 19.75 -15.54 -20.41
N ARG A 75 19.48 -14.22 -20.44
CA ARG A 75 19.51 -13.40 -19.24
C ARG A 75 18.27 -13.73 -18.39
N LYS A 76 18.51 -14.05 -17.12
CA LYS A 76 17.47 -14.33 -16.15
C LYS A 76 16.79 -13.02 -15.74
N VAL A 77 15.47 -13.01 -15.80
CA VAL A 77 14.63 -11.91 -15.32
C VAL A 77 13.76 -12.45 -14.19
N PHE A 78 13.61 -11.65 -13.15
CA PHE A 78 12.82 -11.96 -11.97
C PHE A 78 11.69 -10.95 -11.82
N CYS A 79 10.52 -11.40 -11.37
CA CYS A 79 9.45 -10.54 -10.90
C CYS A 79 8.72 -11.20 -9.74
N PHE A 80 8.02 -10.40 -8.93
CA PHE A 80 7.10 -10.96 -7.93
C PHE A 80 5.92 -11.65 -8.62
N ILE A 81 5.42 -12.77 -8.06
CA ILE A 81 4.26 -13.50 -8.64
C ILE A 81 3.06 -12.57 -8.84
N HIS A 82 2.84 -11.64 -7.89
CA HIS A 82 1.78 -10.66 -7.99
C HIS A 82 2.26 -9.30 -7.50
N LEU A 83 1.86 -8.23 -8.18
CA LEU A 83 2.25 -6.86 -7.84
C LEU A 83 1.79 -6.46 -6.44
N SER A 84 0.63 -6.96 -5.98
CA SER A 84 0.16 -6.71 -4.61
C SER A 84 1.12 -7.23 -3.55
N PHE A 85 1.82 -8.35 -3.80
CA PHE A 85 2.82 -8.88 -2.87
C PHE A 85 4.05 -7.96 -2.82
N GLN A 86 4.51 -7.47 -3.98
CA GLN A 86 5.59 -6.48 -4.05
C GLN A 86 5.20 -5.21 -3.26
N GLU A 87 4.02 -4.66 -3.54
CA GLU A 87 3.57 -3.42 -2.91
C GLU A 87 3.32 -3.58 -1.40
N PHE A 88 2.76 -4.73 -0.97
CA PHE A 88 2.61 -5.06 0.45
C PHE A 88 3.96 -5.16 1.16
N LEU A 89 4.91 -5.90 0.59
CA LEU A 89 6.24 -6.07 1.16
C LEU A 89 6.99 -4.73 1.23
N ALA A 90 6.87 -3.89 0.19
CA ALA A 90 7.41 -2.54 0.20
C ALA A 90 6.79 -1.67 1.31
N ALA A 91 5.47 -1.72 1.48
CA ALA A 91 4.76 -0.98 2.53
C ALA A 91 5.19 -1.45 3.92
N PHE A 92 5.30 -2.76 4.12
CA PHE A 92 5.83 -3.36 5.34
C PHE A 92 7.27 -2.89 5.62
N PHE A 93 8.13 -2.86 4.60
CA PHE A 93 9.52 -2.41 4.74
C PHE A 93 9.63 -0.95 5.19
N VAL A 94 8.83 -0.06 4.61
CA VAL A 94 8.78 1.36 5.00
C VAL A 94 8.32 1.52 6.44
N PHE A 95 7.25 0.81 6.83
CA PHE A 95 6.78 0.83 8.21
C PHE A 95 7.83 0.27 9.18
N TYR A 96 8.42 -0.90 8.87
CA TYR A 96 9.49 -1.50 9.66
C TYR A 96 10.66 -0.54 9.87
N SER A 97 11.12 0.12 8.78
CA SER A 97 12.21 1.09 8.82
C SER A 97 11.92 2.26 9.76
N HIS A 98 10.67 2.72 9.81
CA HIS A 98 10.21 3.69 10.79
C HIS A 98 10.25 3.14 12.22
N VAL A 99 9.75 1.92 12.45
CA VAL A 99 9.77 1.28 13.76
C VAL A 99 11.19 1.13 14.31
N VAL A 100 12.16 0.75 13.47
CA VAL A 100 13.57 0.58 13.89
C VAL A 100 14.39 1.87 13.81
N LYS A 101 13.79 3.00 13.39
CA LYS A 101 14.43 4.30 13.20
C LYS A 101 15.60 4.27 12.20
N ASN A 102 15.48 3.49 11.13
CA ASN A 102 16.46 3.50 10.05
C ASN A 102 16.22 4.70 9.13
N ASN A 103 16.88 5.81 9.45
CA ASN A 103 16.70 7.08 8.76
C ASN A 103 17.26 7.09 7.33
N GLU A 104 18.26 6.26 7.00
CA GLU A 104 18.83 6.21 5.65
C GLU A 104 17.82 5.67 4.64
N LEU A 105 17.13 4.58 4.99
CA LEU A 105 16.10 3.98 4.15
C LEU A 105 14.87 4.88 4.02
N LEU A 106 14.48 5.55 5.11
CA LEU A 106 13.38 6.52 5.06
C LEU A 106 13.72 7.71 4.16
N LYS A 107 14.98 8.18 4.12
CA LYS A 107 15.41 9.24 3.20
C LYS A 107 15.25 8.84 1.73
N LEU A 108 15.51 7.58 1.38
CA LEU A 108 15.26 7.07 0.01
C LEU A 108 13.79 7.16 -0.36
N PHE A 109 12.89 6.86 0.56
CA PHE A 109 11.45 7.02 0.34
C PHE A 109 11.05 8.50 0.24
N LEU A 110 11.59 9.34 1.13
CA LEU A 110 11.08 10.68 1.41
C LEU A 110 11.53 11.77 0.43
N ASN A 111 12.38 11.53 -0.57
CA ASN A 111 12.82 12.52 -1.59
C ASN A 111 13.43 13.83 -1.03
N GLU A 112 13.96 14.70 -1.91
CA GLU A 112 14.61 15.97 -1.52
C GLU A 112 13.69 16.97 -0.79
N LYS A 113 12.38 16.96 -1.09
CA LYS A 113 11.40 17.88 -0.49
C LYS A 113 11.26 17.71 1.02
N TYR A 114 11.62 16.52 1.54
CA TYR A 114 11.58 16.18 2.95
C TYR A 114 12.99 15.94 3.52
N GLN A 115 14.07 16.23 2.79
CA GLN A 115 15.45 16.07 3.27
C GLN A 115 15.89 17.08 4.34
N TRP A 116 15.19 18.22 4.46
CA TRP A 116 15.55 19.27 5.42
C TRP A 116 15.17 18.95 6.88
N TYR A 117 14.46 17.86 7.12
CA TYR A 117 14.14 17.40 8.47
C TYR A 117 15.34 16.66 9.08
N THR A 118 16.04 17.34 9.99
CA THR A 118 17.15 16.78 10.77
C THR A 118 16.69 15.99 12.01
N TRP A 119 15.37 15.85 12.21
CA TRP A 119 14.76 15.24 13.40
C TRP A 119 14.10 13.89 13.12
N GLU A 120 13.89 13.12 14.19
CA GLU A 120 13.09 11.89 14.25
C GLU A 120 11.71 12.08 13.59
N PHE A 121 11.49 11.43 12.45
CA PHE A 121 10.28 11.56 11.65
C PHE A 121 9.10 10.85 12.33
N SER A 122 8.00 11.55 12.61
CA SER A 122 6.84 10.95 13.24
C SER A 122 6.07 10.03 12.27
N LEU A 123 5.32 9.06 12.80
CA LEU A 123 4.47 8.19 11.97
C LEU A 123 3.47 9.02 11.14
N TYR A 124 2.95 10.12 11.69
CA TYR A 124 2.03 10.99 10.95
C TYR A 124 2.71 11.63 9.73
N GLU A 125 3.94 12.14 9.89
CA GLU A 125 4.68 12.75 8.78
C GLU A 125 5.02 11.73 7.69
N LEU A 126 5.32 10.49 8.08
CA LEU A 126 5.51 9.37 7.15
C LEU A 126 4.27 9.08 6.32
N LEU A 127 3.14 8.90 6.98
CA LEU A 127 1.90 8.59 6.29
C LEU A 127 1.45 9.79 5.44
N LYS A 128 1.65 11.02 5.92
CA LYS A 128 1.37 12.23 5.13
C LYS A 128 2.23 12.29 3.88
N ALA A 129 3.54 12.06 3.99
CA ALA A 129 4.43 12.03 2.84
C ALA A 129 4.06 10.93 1.84
N ALA A 130 3.63 9.76 2.32
CA ALA A 130 3.15 8.68 1.47
C ALA A 130 1.87 9.06 0.71
N VAL A 131 0.89 9.68 1.37
CA VAL A 131 -0.32 10.21 0.72
C VAL A 131 0.05 11.23 -0.35
N ASP A 132 0.88 12.21 0.00
CA ASP A 132 1.31 13.27 -0.93
C ASP A 132 2.05 12.70 -2.15
N LYS A 133 2.87 11.66 -1.95
CA LYS A 133 3.63 10.99 -3.01
C LYS A 133 2.73 10.16 -3.94
N SER A 134 1.74 9.44 -3.40
CA SER A 134 0.76 8.70 -4.21
C SER A 134 -0.13 9.66 -5.02
N LEU A 135 -0.48 10.82 -4.48
CA LEU A 135 -1.24 11.84 -5.21
C LEU A 135 -0.43 12.49 -6.34
N GLN A 136 0.89 12.60 -6.19
CA GLN A 136 1.80 13.08 -7.24
C GLN A 136 2.06 12.02 -8.33
N SER A 137 1.80 10.75 -8.03
CA SER A 137 1.93 9.65 -9.00
C SER A 137 0.76 9.68 -9.97
N GLY A 138 0.99 10.22 -11.18
CA GLY A 138 -0.05 10.40 -12.18
C GLY A 138 -0.70 9.11 -12.70
N ASN A 139 0.00 7.97 -12.60
CA ASN A 139 -0.51 6.66 -13.06
C ASN A 139 -0.95 5.74 -11.90
N GLY A 140 -0.90 6.21 -10.65
CA GLY A 140 -1.36 5.45 -9.49
C GLY A 140 -0.52 4.25 -9.06
N TYR A 141 0.71 4.09 -9.55
CA TYR A 141 1.55 2.92 -9.22
C TYR A 141 1.89 2.77 -7.72
N LEU A 142 1.59 3.78 -6.88
CA LEU A 142 1.80 3.77 -5.44
C LEU A 142 0.50 3.61 -4.63
N ASP A 143 -0.63 3.41 -5.29
CA ASP A 143 -1.95 3.46 -4.65
C ASP A 143 -2.22 2.24 -3.76
N LEU A 144 -1.86 1.06 -4.23
CA LEU A 144 -2.00 -0.16 -3.43
C LEU A 144 -0.95 -0.22 -2.31
N PHE A 145 0.28 0.22 -2.59
CA PHE A 145 1.32 0.43 -1.58
C PHE A 145 0.85 1.37 -0.46
N LEU A 146 0.24 2.51 -0.80
CA LEU A 146 -0.27 3.47 0.18
C LEU A 146 -1.33 2.82 1.07
N ARG A 147 -2.29 2.11 0.45
CA ARG A 147 -3.35 1.37 1.15
C ARG A 147 -2.77 0.37 2.14
N PHE A 148 -1.80 -0.44 1.71
CA PHE A 148 -1.10 -1.37 2.59
C PHE A 148 -0.33 -0.66 3.71
N LEU A 149 0.34 0.46 3.44
CA LEU A 149 1.11 1.20 4.45
C LEU A 149 0.19 1.76 5.54
N LEU A 150 -0.96 2.32 5.16
CA LEU A 150 -1.97 2.79 6.10
C LEU A 150 -2.56 1.63 6.91
N GLY A 151 -2.88 0.52 6.24
CA GLY A 151 -3.37 -0.71 6.88
C GLY A 151 -2.38 -1.30 7.88
N VAL A 152 -1.11 -1.48 7.51
CA VAL A 152 -0.04 -1.99 8.40
C VAL A 152 0.17 -1.06 9.59
N SER A 153 -0.06 0.24 9.41
CA SER A 153 0.08 1.23 10.49
C SER A 153 -1.01 1.12 11.56
N LEU A 154 -2.12 0.43 11.31
CA LEU A 154 -3.15 0.17 12.32
C LEU A 154 -2.65 -0.79 13.40
N GLU A 155 -2.84 -0.45 14.68
CA GLU A 155 -2.46 -1.31 15.81
C GLU A 155 -3.02 -2.73 15.71
N SER A 156 -4.24 -2.92 15.17
CA SER A 156 -4.82 -4.26 14.99
C SER A 156 -3.99 -5.13 14.04
N ASN A 157 -3.42 -4.53 13.01
CA ASN A 157 -2.71 -5.23 11.95
C ASN A 157 -1.23 -5.42 12.32
N GLN A 158 -0.64 -4.47 13.06
CA GLN A 158 0.70 -4.62 13.63
C GLN A 158 0.83 -5.88 14.50
N ARG A 159 -0.22 -6.25 15.24
CA ARG A 159 -0.24 -7.46 16.08
C ARG A 159 -0.08 -8.75 15.28
N LEU A 160 -0.53 -8.78 14.03
CA LEU A 160 -0.39 -9.94 13.13
C LEU A 160 1.04 -10.08 12.60
N LEU A 161 1.83 -9.01 12.68
CA LEU A 161 3.20 -8.92 12.19
C LEU A 161 4.22 -8.92 13.33
N TRP A 162 3.80 -9.29 14.55
CA TRP A 162 4.63 -9.13 15.75
C TRP A 162 5.96 -9.87 15.70
N ASP A 163 6.00 -11.06 15.10
CA ASP A 163 7.25 -11.83 14.98
C ASP A 163 8.26 -11.14 14.06
N LEU A 164 7.77 -10.36 13.10
CA LEU A 164 8.59 -9.58 12.17
C LEU A 164 8.94 -8.19 12.72
N LEU A 165 8.03 -7.55 13.45
CA LEU A 165 8.26 -6.25 14.08
C LEU A 165 9.10 -6.41 15.36
N THR A 166 9.92 -5.41 15.69
CA THR A 166 10.69 -5.41 16.96
C THR A 166 9.91 -4.82 18.12
N ARG A 167 8.85 -4.05 17.83
CA ARG A 167 7.92 -3.43 18.78
C ARG A 167 6.64 -2.97 18.08
N THR A 168 5.56 -2.79 18.84
CA THR A 168 4.34 -2.11 18.39
C THR A 168 4.52 -0.59 18.53
N VAL A 169 3.98 0.16 17.57
CA VAL A 169 3.92 1.62 17.62
C VAL A 169 2.49 2.04 17.95
N ASN A 170 2.32 2.85 19.01
CA ASN A 170 1.03 3.49 19.29
C ASN A 170 0.69 4.42 18.12
N SER A 171 -0.34 4.04 17.37
CA SER A 171 -0.69 4.72 16.12
C SER A 171 -2.03 5.43 16.21
N SER A 172 -2.78 5.33 17.31
CA SER A 172 -4.09 5.98 17.47
C SER A 172 -4.09 7.48 17.11
N LYS A 173 -3.16 8.26 17.68
CA LYS A 173 -3.05 9.70 17.38
C LYS A 173 -2.60 9.98 15.93
N PRO A 174 -1.52 9.38 15.42
CA PRO A 174 -1.13 9.52 14.01
C PRO A 174 -2.23 9.12 13.02
N ILE A 175 -2.92 7.99 13.25
CA ILE A 175 -3.98 7.48 12.40
C ILE A 175 -5.14 8.48 12.34
N ASN A 176 -5.61 8.98 13.49
CA ASN A 176 -6.68 9.99 13.50
C ASN A 176 -6.29 11.28 12.75
N LYS A 177 -5.01 11.68 12.79
CA LYS A 177 -4.52 12.85 12.05
C LYS A 177 -4.48 12.59 10.54
N ILE A 178 -3.96 11.44 10.09
CA ILE A 178 -3.88 11.14 8.66
C ILE A 178 -5.26 10.89 8.06
N THR A 179 -6.18 10.26 8.79
CA THR A 179 -7.59 10.11 8.36
C THR A 179 -8.24 11.47 8.12
N ARG A 180 -8.03 12.43 9.02
CA ARG A 180 -8.52 13.81 8.82
C ARG A 180 -7.88 14.45 7.59
N TYR A 181 -6.56 14.32 7.44
CA TYR A 181 -5.85 14.85 6.28
C TYR A 181 -6.40 14.31 4.94
N ILE A 182 -6.66 13.01 4.85
CA ILE A 182 -7.24 12.38 3.66
C ILE A 182 -8.65 12.91 3.39
N LYS A 183 -9.49 13.04 4.43
CA LYS A 183 -10.84 13.64 4.30
C LYS A 183 -10.77 15.10 3.84
N ASP A 184 -9.82 15.87 4.35
CA ASP A 184 -9.62 17.27 3.94
C ASP A 184 -9.19 17.34 2.47
N LYS A 185 -8.31 16.44 2.01
CA LYS A 185 -7.94 16.33 0.58
C LYS A 185 -9.10 15.96 -0.33
N LEU A 186 -10.01 15.08 0.11
CA LEU A 186 -11.21 14.73 -0.65
C LEU A 186 -12.25 15.87 -0.71
N LYS A 187 -12.25 16.77 0.27
CA LYS A 187 -13.14 17.93 0.33
C LYS A 187 -12.56 19.15 -0.37
N ALA A 188 -11.24 19.21 -0.50
CA ALA A 188 -10.58 20.29 -1.19
C ALA A 188 -10.95 20.24 -2.68
N ASP A 189 -11.45 21.35 -3.22
CA ASP A 189 -11.76 21.51 -4.64
C ASP A 189 -10.45 21.74 -5.45
N GLU A 190 -9.42 20.95 -5.13
CA GLU A 190 -8.06 21.07 -5.66
C GLU A 190 -7.89 20.38 -7.04
N GLY A 191 -9.00 19.95 -7.68
CA GLY A 191 -8.94 19.31 -9.01
C GLY A 191 -8.37 17.89 -9.01
N LEU A 192 -8.60 17.10 -7.96
CA LEU A 192 -8.21 15.69 -7.94
C LEU A 192 -8.98 14.91 -9.02
N SER A 193 -8.25 14.16 -9.86
CA SER A 193 -8.88 13.22 -10.81
C SER A 193 -9.72 12.17 -10.08
N ALA A 194 -10.69 11.58 -10.78
CA ALA A 194 -11.55 10.51 -10.25
C ALA A 194 -10.74 9.36 -9.63
N ASP A 195 -9.67 8.89 -10.29
CA ASP A 195 -8.83 7.80 -9.79
C ASP A 195 -8.15 8.13 -8.45
N ARG A 196 -7.67 9.39 -8.29
CA ARG A 196 -7.09 9.84 -7.02
C ARG A 196 -8.14 9.89 -5.92
N CYS A 197 -9.35 10.36 -6.23
CA CYS A 197 -10.48 10.37 -5.28
C CYS A 197 -10.84 8.95 -4.82
N ILE A 198 -10.95 8.01 -5.78
CA ILE A 198 -11.24 6.59 -5.48
C ILE A 198 -10.15 5.99 -4.61
N ASN A 199 -8.87 6.23 -4.94
CA ASN A 199 -7.76 5.73 -4.13
C ASN A 199 -7.81 6.26 -2.68
N LEU A 200 -8.04 7.57 -2.48
CA LEU A 200 -8.18 8.15 -1.14
C LEU A 200 -9.39 7.59 -0.38
N PHE A 201 -10.50 7.32 -1.06
CA PHE A 201 -11.65 6.65 -0.46
C PHE A 201 -11.29 5.22 -0.01
N LEU A 202 -10.63 4.44 -0.86
CA LEU A 202 -10.15 3.10 -0.50
C LEU A 202 -9.16 3.14 0.67
N CYS A 203 -8.32 4.16 0.74
CA CYS A 203 -7.45 4.40 1.91
C CYS A 203 -8.24 4.59 3.21
N LEU A 204 -9.38 5.30 3.17
CA LEU A 204 -10.26 5.44 4.36
C LEU A 204 -10.83 4.08 4.79
N LEU A 205 -11.25 3.26 3.83
CA LEU A 205 -11.76 1.90 4.11
C LEU A 205 -10.70 1.01 4.75
N GLU A 206 -9.47 1.02 4.24
CA GLU A 206 -8.34 0.28 4.83
C GLU A 206 -8.03 0.72 6.27
N MET A 207 -8.19 2.01 6.56
CA MET A 207 -8.08 2.56 7.91
C MET A 207 -9.31 2.29 8.80
N LYS A 208 -10.29 1.52 8.30
CA LYS A 208 -11.57 1.22 8.97
C LYS A 208 -12.43 2.46 9.24
N ASP A 209 -12.22 3.54 8.48
CA ASP A 209 -13.06 4.73 8.52
C ASP A 209 -14.16 4.63 7.47
N GLN A 210 -15.38 4.34 7.94
CA GLN A 210 -16.56 4.20 7.08
C GLN A 210 -17.39 5.47 6.98
N THR A 211 -16.93 6.61 7.53
CA THR A 211 -17.76 7.82 7.61
C THR A 211 -18.21 8.28 6.22
N LEU A 212 -17.30 8.31 5.26
CA LEU A 212 -17.62 8.77 3.90
C LEU A 212 -18.51 7.75 3.16
N TYR A 213 -18.29 6.45 3.38
CA TYR A 213 -19.17 5.41 2.84
C TYR A 213 -20.60 5.56 3.34
N ILE A 214 -20.78 5.79 4.65
CA ILE A 214 -22.11 6.01 5.26
C ILE A 214 -22.74 7.29 4.71
N GLU A 215 -21.98 8.39 4.64
CA GLU A 215 -22.48 9.66 4.07
C GLU A 215 -22.97 9.49 2.63
N ILE A 216 -22.23 8.72 1.82
CA ILE A 216 -22.62 8.40 0.44
C ILE A 216 -23.88 7.54 0.40
N GLN A 217 -23.94 6.49 1.22
CA GLN A 217 -25.10 5.59 1.30
C GLN A 217 -26.38 6.33 1.73
N GLU A 218 -26.29 7.20 2.75
CA GLU A 218 -27.40 8.04 3.19
C GLU A 218 -27.83 9.00 2.08
N PHE A 219 -26.88 9.59 1.38
CA PHE A 219 -27.16 10.51 0.27
C PHE A 219 -27.88 9.82 -0.89
N VAL A 220 -27.40 8.64 -1.32
CA VAL A 220 -28.02 7.85 -2.40
C VAL A 220 -29.44 7.43 -2.06
N LYS A 221 -29.72 7.07 -0.79
CA LYS A 221 -31.05 6.65 -0.32
C LYS A 221 -32.02 7.81 -0.06
N SER A 222 -31.52 9.04 0.07
CA SER A 222 -32.37 10.19 0.42
C SER A 222 -33.27 10.59 -0.75
N GLU A 223 -34.58 10.70 -0.57
CA GLU A 223 -35.52 11.08 -1.65
C GLU A 223 -35.37 12.54 -2.15
N ASN A 224 -34.56 13.35 -1.47
CA ASN A 224 -34.43 14.80 -1.70
C ASN A 224 -33.05 15.16 -2.29
N HIS A 225 -32.75 14.57 -3.45
CA HIS A 225 -31.46 14.61 -4.14
C HIS A 225 -30.97 16.00 -4.59
N SER A 226 -31.84 17.03 -4.56
CA SER A 226 -31.52 18.39 -5.00
C SER A 226 -30.99 19.31 -3.89
N ALA A 227 -31.12 18.92 -2.60
CA ALA A 227 -30.83 19.80 -1.47
C ALA A 227 -29.34 19.92 -1.11
N LYS A 228 -28.51 18.92 -1.45
CA LYS A 228 -27.08 18.87 -1.12
C LYS A 228 -26.27 18.60 -2.39
N LYS A 229 -25.33 19.49 -2.70
CA LYS A 229 -24.45 19.39 -3.87
C LYS A 229 -23.42 18.27 -3.64
N LEU A 230 -23.33 17.34 -4.60
CA LEU A 230 -22.26 16.34 -4.63
C LEU A 230 -20.94 17.02 -5.03
N SER A 231 -19.86 16.69 -4.35
CA SER A 231 -18.51 17.00 -4.84
C SER A 231 -18.07 15.94 -5.85
N LEU A 232 -17.06 16.27 -6.66
CA LEU A 232 -16.42 15.35 -7.60
C LEU A 232 -15.95 14.05 -6.91
N SER A 233 -15.45 14.16 -5.67
CA SER A 233 -15.05 13.02 -4.86
C SER A 233 -16.23 12.11 -4.47
N HIS A 234 -17.40 12.67 -4.16
CA HIS A 234 -18.61 11.87 -3.94
C HIS A 234 -19.04 11.17 -5.24
N CYS A 235 -19.10 11.89 -6.37
CA CYS A 235 -19.47 11.31 -7.66
C CYS A 235 -18.55 10.16 -8.07
N SER A 236 -17.22 10.36 -7.97
CA SER A 236 -16.22 9.33 -8.30
C SER A 236 -16.37 8.09 -7.41
N THR A 237 -16.62 8.30 -6.12
CA THR A 237 -16.79 7.19 -5.18
C THR A 237 -18.10 6.43 -5.41
N ILE A 238 -19.20 7.14 -5.71
CA ILE A 238 -20.47 6.51 -6.04
C ILE A 238 -20.34 5.68 -7.33
N ALA A 239 -19.72 6.22 -8.38
CA ALA A 239 -19.46 5.50 -9.61
C ALA A 239 -18.65 4.22 -9.38
N TYR A 240 -17.60 4.30 -8.55
CA TYR A 240 -16.82 3.14 -8.16
C TYR A 240 -17.66 2.10 -7.40
N MET A 241 -18.42 2.53 -6.40
CA MET A 241 -19.29 1.65 -5.60
C MET A 241 -20.34 0.93 -6.46
N LEU A 242 -20.89 1.60 -7.48
CA LEU A 242 -21.82 1.02 -8.44
C LEU A 242 -21.13 -0.03 -9.32
N GLN A 243 -19.92 0.25 -9.82
CA GLN A 243 -19.17 -0.67 -10.67
C GLN A 243 -18.80 -1.98 -9.97
N ILE A 244 -18.55 -1.93 -8.66
CA ILE A 244 -18.18 -3.12 -7.87
C ILE A 244 -19.37 -3.81 -7.20
N SER A 245 -20.58 -3.27 -7.32
CA SER A 245 -21.77 -3.89 -6.76
C SER A 245 -22.21 -5.06 -7.65
N GLU A 246 -22.36 -6.24 -7.05
CA GLU A 246 -22.94 -7.42 -7.72
C GLU A 246 -24.47 -7.35 -7.79
N GLU A 247 -25.10 -6.42 -7.07
CA GLU A 247 -26.54 -6.18 -7.10
C GLU A 247 -26.86 -5.14 -8.18
N ASP A 248 -27.93 -5.38 -8.96
CA ASP A 248 -28.52 -4.41 -9.89
C ASP A 248 -29.01 -3.19 -9.09
N LEU A 249 -28.11 -2.25 -8.79
CA LEU A 249 -28.48 -0.95 -8.24
C LEU A 249 -29.29 -0.25 -9.34
N ASP A 250 -30.61 -0.26 -9.16
CA ASP A 250 -31.60 0.42 -10.00
C ASP A 250 -31.01 1.72 -10.57
N MET A 251 -30.77 1.69 -11.89
CA MET A 251 -30.27 2.76 -12.75
C MET A 251 -29.94 4.08 -12.02
N PHE A 252 -28.70 4.19 -11.51
CA PHE A 252 -28.21 5.42 -10.89
C PHE A 252 -28.24 6.57 -11.91
N ASP A 253 -29.23 7.46 -11.76
CA ASP A 253 -29.41 8.60 -12.67
C ASP A 253 -28.69 9.84 -12.11
N LEU A 254 -27.45 10.04 -12.57
CA LEU A 254 -26.62 11.21 -12.24
C LEU A 254 -27.35 12.55 -12.45
N LYS A 255 -28.30 12.63 -13.40
CA LYS A 255 -29.04 13.87 -13.72
C LYS A 255 -30.04 14.26 -12.65
N LYS A 256 -30.38 13.36 -11.73
CA LYS A 256 -31.25 13.66 -10.57
C LYS A 256 -30.49 14.35 -9.43
N TYR A 257 -29.16 14.40 -9.50
CA TYR A 257 -28.32 14.93 -8.43
C TYR A 257 -27.73 16.29 -8.78
N ASN A 258 -27.68 17.17 -7.79
CA ASN A 258 -27.02 18.47 -7.92
C ASN A 258 -25.49 18.25 -7.85
N THR A 259 -24.77 18.34 -8.97
CA THR A 259 -23.30 18.17 -9.05
C THR A 259 -22.68 19.15 -10.05
N SER A 260 -21.35 19.29 -10.08
CA SER A 260 -20.66 20.12 -11.11
C SER A 260 -20.63 19.42 -12.47
N ASP A 261 -20.39 20.17 -13.55
CA ASP A 261 -20.29 19.61 -14.91
C ASP A 261 -19.23 18.49 -15.01
N GLU A 262 -18.11 18.65 -14.29
CA GLU A 262 -17.05 17.63 -14.16
C GLU A 262 -17.55 16.35 -13.46
N GLY A 263 -18.51 16.47 -12.53
CA GLY A 263 -19.13 15.35 -11.83
C GLY A 263 -20.21 14.62 -12.63
N ILE A 264 -20.69 15.20 -13.74
CA ILE A 264 -21.67 14.58 -14.65
C ILE A 264 -20.98 13.69 -15.69
N GLY A 265 -19.66 13.87 -15.92
CA GLY A 265 -18.92 13.17 -16.97
C GLY A 265 -19.23 13.79 -18.33
N GLY A 266 -18.68 14.98 -18.59
CA GLY A 266 -18.72 15.59 -19.92
C GLY A 266 -17.69 14.94 -20.84
N ASP A 267 -18.15 14.45 -21.99
CA ASP A 267 -17.33 14.12 -23.17
C ASP A 267 -16.58 15.35 -23.70
#